data_AF-A0A4Q1SJ50-F1
#
_entry.id   AF-A0A4Q1SJ50-F1
#
_cell.length_a   1.000
_cell.length_b   1.000
_cell.length_c   1.000
_cell.angle_alpha   90.00
_cell.angle_beta   90.00
_cell.angle_gamma   90.00
#
_symmetry.space_group_name_H-M   'P 1'
#
loop_
_entity.id
_entity.type
_entity.pdbx_description
1 polymer ?
#
loop_
_entity_poly.entity_id
_entity_poly.type
_entity_poly.pdbx_seq_one_letter_code
_entity_poly.pdbx_strand_id
1 'polypeptide(L)'
;MNPGLERWTALSGLLLLLASAQFFCCLGGAAPALPASLLLGAGVTWLIFRAFAPVTLWAVPLAITFTDLAAILIAELGLRPSFALWFCPLLAGGTSLATLVLLRRNQAKCTLCHRHLSRQAVVFRCPRCQNEVCDETCWSFEHRRCQLCLEQRVPVLPISDTWWQKVTGPRMMHGRCQLCLAAPETADLRACPRCRRAQCRSCWDFNNGECARCGETLPELPASLTIAMAKVASAYTTGSTPSRI
;
A
#
# COMPACT_ATOMS: atom_id res chain seq x y z
N MET A 1 -19.70 -2.63 -1.97
CA MET A 1 -19.47 -1.18 -2.17
C MET A 1 -18.11 -0.83 -1.60
N ASN A 2 -17.38 0.12 -2.19
CA ASN A 2 -16.01 0.42 -1.78
C ASN A 2 -16.05 1.23 -0.45
N PRO A 3 -15.62 0.70 0.71
CA PRO A 3 -15.78 1.37 2.01
C PRO A 3 -14.99 2.67 2.13
N GLY A 4 -14.05 2.92 1.20
CA GLY A 4 -13.38 4.20 1.08
C GLY A 4 -14.31 5.27 0.50
N LEU A 5 -15.09 4.92 -0.53
CA LEU A 5 -15.99 5.85 -1.21
C LEU A 5 -17.08 6.37 -0.26
N GLU A 6 -17.68 5.48 0.54
CA GLU A 6 -18.70 5.86 1.55
C GLU A 6 -18.16 6.84 2.59
N ARG A 7 -16.91 6.66 3.03
CA ARG A 7 -16.27 7.59 3.98
C ARG A 7 -16.01 8.94 3.36
N TRP A 8 -15.61 8.99 2.09
CA TRP A 8 -15.38 10.25 1.37
C TRP A 8 -16.69 10.98 1.06
N THR A 9 -17.77 10.26 0.72
CA THR A 9 -19.09 10.87 0.51
C THR A 9 -19.66 11.41 1.83
N ALA A 10 -19.54 10.66 2.93
CA ALA A 10 -19.93 11.11 4.26
C ALA A 10 -19.13 12.35 4.71
N LEU A 11 -17.81 12.35 4.50
CA LEU A 11 -16.97 13.52 4.80
C LEU A 11 -17.39 14.74 3.96
N SER A 12 -17.64 14.55 2.67
CA SER A 12 -18.04 15.65 1.77
C SER A 12 -19.40 16.24 2.17
N GLY A 13 -20.38 15.38 2.49
CA GLY A 13 -21.69 15.81 2.96
C GLY A 13 -21.61 16.57 4.29
N LEU A 14 -20.77 16.11 5.21
CA LEU A 14 -20.53 16.82 6.46
C LEU A 14 -19.86 18.18 6.23
N LEU A 15 -18.80 18.25 5.40
CA LEU A 15 -18.14 19.51 5.08
C LEU A 15 -19.12 20.54 4.50
N LEU A 16 -20.06 20.10 3.65
CA LEU A 16 -21.10 20.96 3.10
C LEU A 16 -22.03 21.49 4.20
N LEU A 17 -22.50 20.63 5.11
CA LEU A 17 -23.36 21.03 6.24
C LEU A 17 -22.65 22.04 7.16
N LEU A 18 -21.37 21.80 7.45
CA LEU A 18 -20.55 22.67 8.28
C LEU A 18 -20.30 24.03 7.61
N ALA A 19 -19.99 24.05 6.31
CA ALA A 19 -19.85 25.30 5.54
C ALA A 19 -21.17 26.10 5.50
N SER A 20 -22.30 25.39 5.42
CA SER A 20 -23.63 26.02 5.44
C SER A 20 -23.94 26.64 6.81
N ALA A 21 -23.62 25.92 7.90
CA ALA A 21 -23.75 26.45 9.27
C ALA A 21 -22.88 27.70 9.48
N GLN A 22 -21.62 27.67 9.02
CA GLN A 22 -20.71 28.83 9.10
C GLN A 22 -21.29 30.05 8.38
N PHE A 23 -21.84 29.85 7.18
CA PHE A 23 -22.49 30.91 6.42
C PHE A 23 -23.64 31.58 7.21
N PHE A 24 -24.50 30.79 7.85
CA PHE A 24 -25.57 31.34 8.69
C PHE A 24 -25.04 32.07 9.93
N CYS A 25 -23.95 31.58 10.54
CA CYS A 25 -23.31 32.28 11.65
C CYS A 25 -22.72 33.63 11.22
N CYS A 26 -22.15 33.72 10.01
CA CYS A 26 -21.65 34.97 9.45
C CYS A 26 -22.75 36.02 9.22
N LEU A 27 -24.00 35.60 8.94
CA LEU A 27 -25.14 36.53 8.86
C LEU A 27 -25.45 37.20 10.22
N GLY A 28 -25.07 36.56 11.34
CA GLY A 28 -25.22 37.09 12.69
C GLY A 28 -24.05 37.98 13.17
N GLY A 29 -23.05 38.26 12.33
CA GLY A 29 -21.86 39.03 12.66
C GLY A 29 -20.67 38.21 13.18
N ALA A 30 -19.54 38.85 13.48
CA ALA A 30 -18.31 38.15 13.89
C ALA A 30 -18.40 37.39 15.21
N ALA A 31 -19.16 37.92 16.19
CA ALA A 31 -19.26 37.33 17.52
C ALA A 31 -19.72 35.86 17.51
N PRO A 32 -20.77 35.46 16.77
CA PRO A 32 -21.12 34.04 16.60
C PRO A 32 -20.28 33.30 15.56
N ALA A 33 -19.71 33.99 14.55
CA ALA A 33 -18.96 33.34 13.47
C ALA A 33 -17.59 32.79 13.90
N LEU A 34 -16.90 33.47 14.82
CA LEU A 34 -15.60 33.03 15.35
C LEU A 34 -15.64 31.69 16.12
N PRO A 35 -16.50 31.51 17.15
CA PRO A 35 -16.57 30.25 17.87
C PRO A 35 -17.11 29.12 16.98
N ALA A 36 -18.02 29.42 16.05
CA ALA A 36 -18.49 28.45 15.06
C ALA A 36 -17.32 27.96 14.19
N SER A 37 -16.52 28.87 13.62
CA SER A 37 -15.33 28.54 12.83
C SER A 37 -14.37 27.61 13.56
N LEU A 38 -14.06 27.92 14.83
CA LEU A 38 -13.15 27.12 15.64
C LEU A 38 -13.71 25.71 15.92
N LEU A 39 -14.99 25.61 16.27
CA LEU A 39 -15.65 24.32 16.51
C LEU A 39 -15.73 23.48 15.23
N LEU A 40 -16.02 24.11 14.09
CA LEU A 40 -16.05 23.45 12.79
C LEU A 40 -14.67 22.95 12.39
N GLY A 41 -13.65 23.79 12.52
CA GLY A 41 -12.26 23.42 12.29
C GLY A 41 -11.82 22.25 13.15
N ALA A 42 -12.08 22.30 14.46
CA ALA A 42 -11.77 21.22 15.40
C ALA A 42 -12.53 19.93 15.07
N GLY A 43 -13.83 20.02 14.75
CA GLY A 43 -14.66 18.87 14.41
C GLY A 43 -14.22 18.18 13.12
N VAL A 44 -13.92 18.96 12.07
CA VAL A 44 -13.37 18.44 10.81
C VAL A 44 -12.02 17.78 11.04
N THR A 45 -11.13 18.43 11.81
CA THR A 45 -9.82 17.88 12.18
C THR A 45 -9.97 16.54 12.87
N TRP A 46 -10.83 16.46 13.88
CA TRP A 46 -11.08 15.25 14.66
C TRP A 46 -11.63 14.11 13.78
N LEU A 47 -12.57 14.40 12.88
CA LEU A 47 -13.14 13.40 11.98
C LEU A 47 -12.16 12.93 10.92
N ILE A 48 -11.36 13.83 10.34
CA ILE A 48 -10.29 13.46 9.41
C ILE A 48 -9.29 12.55 10.14
N PHE A 49 -8.90 12.88 11.37
CA PHE A 49 -7.99 12.07 12.18
C PHE A 49 -8.55 10.68 12.47
N ARG A 50 -9.83 10.59 12.83
CA ARG A 50 -10.51 9.31 13.10
C ARG A 50 -10.68 8.46 11.84
N ALA A 51 -10.97 9.07 10.69
CA ALA A 51 -11.26 8.37 9.46
C ALA A 51 -10.01 7.98 8.65
N PHE A 52 -8.93 8.76 8.76
CA PHE A 52 -7.75 8.66 7.92
C PHE A 52 -6.45 8.77 8.75
N ALA A 53 -6.08 7.72 9.46
CA ALA A 53 -4.71 7.55 9.93
C ALA A 53 -3.79 7.41 8.69
N PRO A 54 -2.96 8.41 8.35
CA PRO A 54 -1.75 8.69 9.14
C PRO A 54 -1.38 10.19 9.31
N VAL A 55 -0.31 10.39 10.09
CA VAL A 55 0.32 11.62 10.63
C VAL A 55 0.70 12.71 9.61
N THR A 56 0.48 12.53 8.31
CA THR A 56 0.86 13.52 7.27
C THR A 56 -0.29 14.41 6.80
N LEU A 57 -1.49 14.24 7.36
CA LEU A 57 -2.70 14.95 6.95
C LEU A 57 -2.99 16.24 7.73
N TRP A 58 -2.17 16.66 8.71
CA TRP A 58 -2.41 17.88 9.52
C TRP A 58 -2.49 19.16 8.70
N ALA A 59 -1.85 19.19 7.53
CA ALA A 59 -1.89 20.34 6.63
C ALA A 59 -3.31 20.68 6.17
N VAL A 60 -4.18 19.68 6.04
CA VAL A 60 -5.56 19.87 5.52
C VAL A 60 -6.44 20.61 6.54
N PRO A 61 -6.59 20.14 7.80
CA PRO A 61 -7.38 20.87 8.78
C PRO A 61 -6.80 22.25 9.12
N LEU A 62 -5.47 22.38 9.20
CA LEU A 62 -4.83 23.69 9.42
C LEU A 62 -5.11 24.67 8.28
N ALA A 63 -5.05 24.21 7.02
CA ALA A 63 -5.39 25.03 5.87
C ALA A 63 -6.85 25.48 5.91
N ILE A 64 -7.78 24.58 6.27
CA ILE A 64 -9.22 24.90 6.39
C ILE A 64 -9.45 25.95 7.48
N THR A 65 -8.89 25.76 8.68
CA THR A 65 -9.02 26.73 9.78
C THR A 65 -8.43 28.08 9.42
N PHE A 66 -7.29 28.10 8.72
CA PHE A 66 -6.64 29.34 8.33
C PHE A 66 -7.45 30.09 7.27
N THR A 67 -8.00 29.38 6.28
CA THR A 67 -8.87 30.01 5.27
C THR A 67 -10.14 30.58 5.86
N ASP A 68 -10.74 29.92 6.85
CA ASP A 68 -11.97 30.38 7.49
C ASP A 68 -11.72 31.61 8.39
N LEU A 69 -10.64 31.58 9.18
CA LEU A 69 -10.19 32.74 9.97
C LEU A 69 -9.82 33.94 9.07
N ALA A 70 -9.15 33.69 7.94
CA ALA A 70 -8.81 34.75 6.99
C ALA A 70 -10.07 35.36 6.35
N ALA A 71 -11.08 34.55 6.03
CA ALA A 71 -12.35 35.04 5.49
C ALA A 71 -13.09 35.94 6.48
N ILE A 72 -13.13 35.55 7.77
CA ILE A 72 -13.71 36.37 8.85
C ILE A 72 -12.95 37.68 9.01
N LEU A 73 -11.61 37.64 9.02
CA LEU A 73 -10.77 38.84 9.16
C LEU A 73 -10.97 39.82 7.98
N ILE A 74 -11.09 39.31 6.75
CA ILE A 74 -11.34 40.12 5.54
C ILE A 74 -12.72 40.80 5.62
N ALA A 75 -13.74 40.09 6.13
CA ALA A 75 -15.08 40.64 6.30
C ALA A 75 -15.10 41.78 7.34
N GLU A 76 -14.37 41.63 8.44
CA GLU A 76 -14.27 42.65 9.50
C GLU A 76 -13.45 43.89 9.08
N LEU A 77 -12.46 43.72 8.21
CA LEU A 77 -11.63 44.83 7.70
C LEU A 77 -12.36 45.76 6.69
N GLY A 78 -13.66 45.54 6.43
CA GLY A 78 -14.49 46.45 5.65
C GLY A 78 -14.18 46.47 4.14
N LEU A 79 -13.40 45.51 3.64
CA LEU A 79 -13.30 45.25 2.20
C LEU A 79 -14.72 44.92 1.68
N ARG A 80 -15.21 45.69 0.70
CA ARG A 80 -16.60 45.62 0.20
C ARG A 80 -17.14 44.18 0.24
N PRO A 81 -18.19 43.91 1.03
CA PRO A 81 -18.65 42.54 1.33
C PRO A 81 -19.06 41.79 0.06
N SER A 82 -19.51 42.53 -0.96
CA SER A 82 -19.89 41.99 -2.26
C SER A 82 -18.73 41.42 -3.06
N PHE A 83 -17.46 41.78 -2.80
CA PHE A 83 -16.31 41.19 -3.48
C PHE A 83 -15.72 40.03 -2.66
N ALA A 84 -15.56 40.22 -1.35
CA ALA A 84 -15.02 39.21 -0.44
C ALA A 84 -15.82 37.89 -0.44
N LEU A 85 -17.16 37.97 -0.51
CA LEU A 85 -18.04 36.81 -0.57
C LEU A 85 -17.81 35.90 -1.79
N TRP A 86 -17.29 36.42 -2.91
CA TRP A 86 -16.97 35.59 -4.09
C TRP A 86 -15.63 34.86 -3.97
N PHE A 87 -14.70 35.34 -3.13
CA PHE A 87 -13.40 34.68 -2.94
C PHE A 87 -13.48 33.49 -1.99
N CYS A 88 -14.42 33.48 -1.03
CA CYS A 88 -14.63 32.35 -0.13
C CYS A 88 -14.81 31.00 -0.86
N PRO A 89 -15.73 30.85 -1.83
CA PRO A 89 -15.88 29.59 -2.58
C PRO A 89 -14.67 29.27 -3.46
N LEU A 90 -13.98 30.27 -4.01
CA LEU A 90 -12.77 30.07 -4.81
C LEU A 90 -11.60 29.55 -3.96
N LEU A 91 -11.42 30.10 -2.75
CA LEU A 91 -10.40 29.65 -1.81
C LEU A 91 -10.72 28.25 -1.29
N ALA A 92 -11.97 27.96 -0.92
CA ALA A 92 -12.40 26.64 -0.49
C ALA A 92 -12.27 25.58 -1.60
N GLY A 93 -12.63 25.94 -2.84
CA GLY A 93 -12.44 25.08 -4.02
C GLY A 93 -10.96 24.86 -4.33
N GLY A 94 -10.15 25.91 -4.25
CA GLY A 94 -8.70 25.87 -4.47
C GLY A 94 -7.96 25.00 -3.47
N THR A 95 -8.26 25.13 -2.17
CA THR A 95 -7.66 24.28 -1.13
C THR A 95 -8.11 22.83 -1.24
N SER A 96 -9.37 22.58 -1.59
CA SER A 96 -9.89 21.22 -1.85
C SER A 96 -9.19 20.57 -3.04
N LEU A 97 -9.02 21.30 -4.16
CA LEU A 97 -8.31 20.82 -5.34
C LEU A 97 -6.82 20.57 -5.03
N ALA A 98 -6.15 21.51 -4.37
CA ALA A 98 -4.75 21.36 -3.97
C ALA A 98 -4.55 20.14 -3.06
N THR A 99 -5.45 19.94 -2.09
CA THR A 99 -5.44 18.75 -1.22
C THR A 99 -5.61 17.47 -2.03
N LEU A 100 -6.55 17.43 -2.97
CA LEU A 100 -6.77 16.26 -3.82
C LEU A 100 -5.55 15.96 -4.71
N VAL A 101 -4.92 16.99 -5.26
CA VAL A 101 -3.69 16.86 -6.06
C VAL A 101 -2.53 16.34 -5.21
N LEU A 102 -2.33 16.88 -4.00
CA LEU A 102 -1.29 16.41 -3.07
C LEU A 102 -1.54 14.95 -2.65
N LEU A 103 -2.80 14.60 -2.35
CA LEU A 103 -3.18 13.23 -2.01
C LEU A 103 -2.93 12.27 -3.17
N ARG A 104 -3.24 12.66 -4.42
CA ARG A 104 -2.95 11.85 -5.60
C ARG A 104 -1.45 11.74 -5.89
N ARG A 105 -0.69 12.80 -5.67
CA ARG A 105 0.76 12.82 -5.89
C ARG A 105 1.50 11.90 -4.92
N ASN A 106 1.01 11.80 -3.68
CA ASN A 106 1.58 10.95 -2.63
C ASN A 106 1.03 9.52 -2.63
N GLN A 107 0.17 9.13 -3.58
CA GLN A 107 -0.22 7.73 -3.71
C GLN A 107 0.97 6.88 -4.16
N ALA A 108 1.19 5.78 -3.45
CA ALA A 108 2.18 4.79 -3.84
C ALA A 108 1.90 4.33 -5.28
N LYS A 109 2.96 4.23 -6.07
CA LYS A 109 2.91 3.73 -7.45
C LYS A 109 3.52 2.35 -7.47
N CYS A 110 2.97 1.46 -8.28
CA CYS A 110 3.64 0.21 -8.57
C CYS A 110 5.01 0.50 -9.21
N THR A 111 6.06 -0.13 -8.71
CA THR A 111 7.43 0.11 -9.20
C THR A 111 7.64 -0.39 -10.63
N LEU A 112 6.83 -1.37 -11.08
CA LEU A 112 6.95 -1.98 -12.41
C LEU A 112 6.04 -1.31 -13.45
N CYS A 113 4.72 -1.27 -13.22
CA CYS A 113 3.79 -0.72 -14.20
C CYS A 113 3.47 0.78 -14.00
N HIS A 114 4.05 1.42 -12.97
CA HIS A 114 3.81 2.82 -12.59
C HIS A 114 2.34 3.21 -12.33
N ARG A 115 1.40 2.24 -12.30
CA ARG A 115 0.01 2.46 -11.94
C ARG A 115 -0.10 2.88 -10.47
N HIS A 116 -0.97 3.85 -10.21
CA HIS A 116 -1.31 4.27 -8.85
C HIS A 116 -2.00 3.13 -8.10
N LEU A 117 -1.45 2.77 -6.93
CA LEU A 117 -2.01 1.76 -6.06
C LEU A 117 -3.17 2.39 -5.29
N SER A 118 -4.37 1.83 -5.47
CA SER A 118 -5.52 2.20 -4.64
C SER A 118 -5.18 1.91 -3.18
N ARG A 119 -5.71 2.71 -2.23
CA ARG A 119 -5.54 2.47 -0.79
C ARG A 119 -6.04 1.08 -0.35
N GLN A 120 -6.89 0.45 -1.15
CA GLN A 120 -7.42 -0.89 -0.89
C GLN A 120 -6.79 -1.99 -1.74
N ALA A 121 -5.96 -1.63 -2.72
CA ALA A 121 -5.27 -2.63 -3.52
C ALA A 121 -4.27 -3.36 -2.63
N VAL A 122 -4.20 -4.69 -2.77
CA VAL A 122 -3.23 -5.48 -2.02
C VAL A 122 -1.86 -5.25 -2.64
N VAL A 123 -1.01 -4.51 -1.94
CA VAL A 123 0.35 -4.23 -2.38
C VAL A 123 1.28 -5.34 -1.90
N PHE A 124 2.04 -5.96 -2.79
CA PHE A 124 3.05 -6.96 -2.42
C PHE A 124 4.44 -6.36 -2.49
N ARG A 125 5.30 -6.71 -1.52
CA ARG A 125 6.70 -6.32 -1.52
C ARG A 125 7.54 -7.52 -1.92
N CYS A 126 8.28 -7.41 -3.02
CA CYS A 126 9.08 -8.53 -3.52
C CYS A 126 10.19 -8.92 -2.53
N PRO A 127 10.32 -10.19 -2.13
CA PRO A 127 11.31 -10.60 -1.12
C PRO A 127 12.76 -10.39 -1.57
N ARG A 128 12.98 -10.29 -2.90
CA ARG A 128 14.30 -10.12 -3.51
C ARG A 128 14.66 -8.65 -3.74
N CYS A 129 13.93 -7.97 -4.62
CA CYS A 129 14.24 -6.58 -4.99
C CYS A 129 13.62 -5.54 -4.05
N GLN A 130 12.77 -5.96 -3.10
CA GLN A 130 12.09 -5.08 -2.14
C GLN A 130 11.15 -4.03 -2.76
N ASN A 131 10.90 -4.11 -4.07
CA ASN A 131 9.96 -3.26 -4.78
C ASN A 131 8.51 -3.57 -4.40
N GLU A 132 7.70 -2.52 -4.27
CA GLU A 132 6.26 -2.62 -4.10
C GLU A 132 5.58 -2.76 -5.46
N VAL A 133 4.76 -3.80 -5.61
CA VAL A 133 4.11 -4.17 -6.86
C VAL A 133 2.61 -4.40 -6.67
N CYS A 134 1.85 -4.11 -7.73
CA CYS A 134 0.42 -4.43 -7.78
C CYS A 134 0.20 -5.94 -7.94
N ASP A 135 -0.91 -6.42 -7.40
CA ASP A 135 -1.37 -7.81 -7.44
C ASP A 135 -1.88 -8.24 -8.82
N GLU A 136 -2.61 -7.36 -9.51
CA GLU A 136 -3.32 -7.67 -10.77
C GLU A 136 -2.39 -8.12 -11.91
N THR A 137 -1.21 -7.50 -12.05
CA THR A 137 -0.33 -7.72 -13.23
C THR A 137 1.12 -8.00 -12.88
N CYS A 138 1.63 -7.37 -11.82
CA CYS A 138 3.07 -7.31 -11.55
C CYS A 138 3.55 -8.35 -10.53
N TRP A 139 2.64 -9.08 -9.89
CA TRP A 139 2.92 -10.09 -8.87
C TRP A 139 2.58 -11.49 -9.37
N SER A 140 3.48 -12.45 -9.15
CA SER A 140 3.20 -13.87 -9.37
C SER A 140 2.90 -14.56 -8.04
N PHE A 141 1.65 -14.99 -7.85
CA PHE A 141 1.23 -15.69 -6.63
C PHE A 141 1.87 -17.07 -6.46
N GLU A 142 2.06 -17.78 -7.57
CA GLU A 142 2.68 -19.11 -7.60
C GLU A 142 4.14 -19.04 -7.13
N HIS A 143 4.90 -18.10 -7.70
CA HIS A 143 6.34 -17.97 -7.44
C HIS A 143 6.66 -16.97 -6.33
N ARG A 144 5.64 -16.34 -5.72
CA ARG A 144 5.72 -15.38 -4.61
C ARG A 144 6.77 -14.28 -4.83
N ARG A 145 6.85 -13.77 -6.06
CA ARG A 145 7.82 -12.75 -6.50
C ARG A 145 7.21 -11.84 -7.56
N CYS A 146 7.84 -10.69 -7.82
CA CYS A 146 7.40 -9.81 -8.90
C CYS A 146 7.76 -10.41 -10.27
N GLN A 147 7.02 -10.03 -11.31
CA GLN A 147 7.23 -10.52 -12.67
C GLN A 147 8.65 -10.25 -13.18
N LEU A 148 9.21 -9.07 -12.90
CA LEU A 148 10.58 -8.75 -13.31
C LEU A 148 11.62 -9.72 -12.73
N CYS A 149 11.53 -10.05 -11.43
CA CYS A 149 12.42 -11.03 -10.82
C CYS A 149 12.16 -12.45 -11.30
N LEU A 150 10.92 -12.77 -11.70
CA LEU A 150 10.56 -14.07 -12.27
C LEU A 150 11.17 -14.25 -13.67
N GLU A 151 11.00 -13.27 -14.56
CA GLU A 151 11.54 -13.26 -15.92
C GLU A 151 13.07 -13.33 -15.92
N GLN A 152 13.71 -12.53 -15.05
CA GLN A 152 15.16 -12.53 -14.89
C GLN A 152 15.70 -13.73 -14.09
N ARG A 153 14.81 -14.60 -13.58
CA ARG A 153 15.15 -15.75 -12.72
C ARG A 153 16.09 -15.40 -11.57
N VAL A 154 15.85 -14.25 -10.93
CA VAL A 154 16.70 -13.77 -9.84
C VAL A 154 16.52 -14.67 -8.61
N PRO A 155 17.59 -15.28 -8.07
CA PRO A 155 17.49 -16.14 -6.91
C PRO A 155 17.07 -15.34 -5.67
N VAL A 156 16.05 -15.82 -4.97
CA VAL A 156 15.57 -15.33 -3.68
C VAL A 156 16.33 -15.97 -2.53
N LEU A 157 16.66 -17.26 -2.65
CA LEU A 157 17.41 -18.00 -1.64
C LEU A 157 18.89 -17.57 -1.60
N PRO A 158 19.56 -17.72 -0.44
CA PRO A 158 20.97 -17.38 -0.31
C PRO A 158 21.85 -18.10 -1.34
N ILE A 159 22.80 -17.37 -1.94
CA ILE A 159 23.75 -17.94 -2.90
C ILE A 159 24.83 -18.75 -2.16
N SER A 160 25.05 -18.48 -0.87
CA SER A 160 26.14 -19.08 -0.09
C SER A 160 26.03 -20.60 0.04
N ASP A 161 27.09 -21.29 -0.35
CA ASP A 161 27.19 -22.75 -0.29
C ASP A 161 27.09 -23.29 1.14
N THR A 162 27.57 -22.52 2.12
CA THR A 162 27.51 -22.86 3.54
C THR A 162 26.07 -22.95 4.03
N TRP A 163 25.20 -22.04 3.60
CA TRP A 163 23.77 -22.10 3.93
C TRP A 163 23.14 -23.35 3.33
N TRP A 164 23.37 -23.62 2.04
CA TRP A 164 22.85 -24.82 1.38
C TRP A 164 23.33 -26.11 2.03
N GLN A 165 24.61 -26.20 2.37
CA GLN A 165 25.16 -27.35 3.08
C GLN A 165 24.50 -27.54 4.46
N LYS A 166 24.26 -26.46 5.19
CA LYS A 166 23.56 -26.51 6.48
C LYS A 166 22.12 -27.01 6.34
N VAL A 167 21.35 -26.49 5.38
CA VAL A 167 19.90 -26.77 5.29
C VAL A 167 19.55 -28.06 4.53
N THR A 168 20.37 -28.47 3.57
CA THR A 168 20.11 -29.65 2.70
C THR A 168 21.17 -30.73 2.78
N GLY A 169 22.28 -30.47 3.46
CA GLY A 169 23.45 -31.36 3.45
C GLY A 169 24.34 -31.18 2.21
N PRO A 170 25.27 -32.11 1.98
CA PRO A 170 26.22 -32.04 0.88
C PRO A 170 25.53 -32.10 -0.49
N ARG A 171 26.24 -31.61 -1.52
CA ARG A 171 25.81 -31.75 -2.92
C ARG A 171 25.71 -33.23 -3.28
N MET A 172 24.66 -33.59 -4.00
CA MET A 172 24.50 -34.94 -4.54
C MET A 172 25.31 -35.08 -5.84
N MET A 173 26.11 -36.15 -5.91
CA MET A 173 26.94 -36.47 -7.08
C MET A 173 26.25 -37.46 -8.05
N HIS A 174 25.05 -37.92 -7.72
CA HIS A 174 24.31 -38.93 -8.49
C HIS A 174 22.84 -38.55 -8.63
N GLY A 175 22.19 -39.08 -9.67
CA GLY A 175 20.76 -38.87 -9.95
C GLY A 175 20.50 -37.68 -10.87
N ARG A 176 19.27 -37.16 -10.85
CA ARG A 176 18.84 -36.00 -11.64
C ARG A 176 17.88 -35.15 -10.81
N CYS A 177 17.81 -33.86 -11.10
CA CYS A 177 16.77 -33.01 -10.51
C CYS A 177 15.39 -33.55 -10.86
N GLN A 178 14.51 -33.72 -9.87
CA GLN A 178 13.16 -34.25 -10.07
C GLN A 178 12.23 -33.38 -10.94
N LEU A 179 12.60 -32.12 -11.21
CA LEU A 179 11.80 -31.17 -11.99
C LEU A 179 12.40 -30.93 -13.37
N CYS A 180 13.63 -30.42 -13.43
CA CYS A 180 14.27 -30.09 -14.72
C CYS A 180 15.12 -31.22 -15.30
N LEU A 181 15.24 -32.37 -14.62
CA LEU A 181 16.06 -33.53 -15.02
C LEU A 181 17.55 -33.24 -15.24
N ALA A 182 18.03 -32.07 -14.81
CA ALA A 182 19.43 -31.69 -14.86
C ALA A 182 20.30 -32.68 -14.05
N ALA A 183 21.42 -33.05 -14.66
CA ALA A 183 22.39 -33.97 -14.09
C ALA A 183 23.33 -33.23 -13.10
N PRO A 184 23.95 -33.93 -12.14
CA PRO A 184 24.79 -33.34 -11.10
C PRO A 184 26.01 -32.60 -11.66
N GLU A 185 26.46 -32.88 -12.88
CA GLU A 185 27.57 -32.19 -13.52
C GLU A 185 27.17 -30.76 -13.94
N THR A 186 25.91 -30.59 -14.35
CA THR A 186 25.37 -29.33 -14.88
C THR A 186 24.69 -28.45 -13.84
N ALA A 187 24.30 -29.02 -12.69
CA ALA A 187 23.54 -28.32 -11.67
C ALA A 187 23.94 -28.76 -10.25
N ASP A 188 23.83 -27.84 -9.29
CA ASP A 188 24.01 -28.17 -7.88
C ASP A 188 22.75 -28.85 -7.34
N LEU A 189 22.78 -30.19 -7.29
CA LEU A 189 21.71 -31.04 -6.77
C LEU A 189 21.77 -31.13 -5.24
N ARG A 190 20.64 -30.87 -4.60
CA ARG A 190 20.46 -30.96 -3.14
C ARG A 190 19.34 -31.93 -2.80
N ALA A 191 19.55 -32.73 -1.76
CA ALA A 191 18.56 -33.67 -1.28
C ALA A 191 17.53 -32.95 -0.40
N CYS A 192 16.25 -33.26 -0.59
CA CYS A 192 15.23 -32.85 0.38
C CYS A 192 15.53 -33.48 1.75
N PRO A 193 15.52 -32.71 2.86
CA PRO A 193 15.83 -33.24 4.19
C PRO A 193 14.85 -34.34 4.65
N ARG A 194 13.60 -34.30 4.14
CA ARG A 194 12.54 -35.25 4.48
C ARG A 194 12.48 -36.46 3.55
N CYS A 195 12.27 -36.25 2.24
CA CYS A 195 12.05 -37.36 1.29
C CYS A 195 13.29 -37.78 0.49
N ARG A 196 14.44 -37.12 0.71
CA ARG A 196 15.74 -37.41 0.06
C ARG A 196 15.78 -37.32 -1.47
N ARG A 197 14.70 -36.88 -2.13
CA ARG A 197 14.69 -36.63 -3.59
C ARG A 197 15.62 -35.46 -3.95
N ALA A 198 16.30 -35.59 -5.08
CA ALA A 198 17.23 -34.59 -5.60
C ALA A 198 16.48 -33.44 -6.30
N GLN A 199 16.78 -32.21 -5.94
CA GLN A 199 16.27 -31.00 -6.59
C GLN A 199 17.42 -29.99 -6.71
N CYS A 200 17.60 -29.40 -7.89
CA CYS A 200 18.68 -28.43 -8.08
C CYS A 200 18.36 -27.11 -7.38
N ARG A 201 19.39 -26.32 -7.03
CA ARG A 201 19.21 -25.01 -6.38
C ARG A 201 18.24 -24.09 -7.10
N SER A 202 18.30 -24.03 -8.43
CA SER A 202 17.40 -23.19 -9.22
C SER A 202 15.93 -23.61 -9.07
N CYS A 203 15.65 -24.92 -9.03
CA CYS A 203 14.31 -25.44 -8.79
C CYS A 203 13.86 -25.29 -7.32
N TRP A 204 14.77 -25.37 -6.35
CA TRP A 204 14.47 -25.00 -4.97
C TRP A 204 14.09 -23.53 -4.87
N ASP A 205 14.86 -22.65 -5.51
CA ASP A 205 14.59 -21.23 -5.53
C ASP A 205 13.23 -20.92 -6.16
N PHE A 206 12.97 -21.51 -7.33
CA PHE A 206 11.72 -21.33 -8.07
C PHE A 206 10.48 -21.74 -7.24
N ASN A 207 10.61 -22.82 -6.46
CA ASN A 207 9.58 -23.28 -5.54
C ASN A 207 9.68 -22.66 -4.14
N ASN A 208 10.35 -21.52 -3.99
CA ASN A 208 10.44 -20.77 -2.73
C ASN A 208 10.97 -21.59 -1.54
N GLY A 209 11.89 -22.52 -1.81
CA GLY A 209 12.45 -23.43 -0.82
C GLY A 209 11.54 -24.60 -0.46
N GLU A 210 10.46 -24.86 -1.20
CA GLU A 210 9.57 -26.01 -1.02
C GLU A 210 9.98 -27.20 -1.91
N CYS A 211 9.98 -28.40 -1.33
CA CYS A 211 10.23 -29.64 -2.07
C CYS A 211 9.02 -29.95 -2.95
N ALA A 212 9.22 -30.04 -4.26
CA ALA A 212 8.11 -30.30 -5.19
C ALA A 212 7.45 -31.68 -5.02
N ARG A 213 8.10 -32.63 -4.32
CA ARG A 213 7.53 -33.96 -4.08
C ARG A 213 6.71 -34.07 -2.79
N CYS A 214 7.25 -33.57 -1.68
CA CYS A 214 6.62 -33.76 -0.37
C CYS A 214 6.14 -32.45 0.28
N GLY A 215 6.32 -31.30 -0.38
CA GLY A 215 5.93 -30.00 0.14
C GLY A 215 6.76 -29.49 1.32
N GLU A 216 7.83 -30.20 1.70
CA GLU A 216 8.68 -29.80 2.82
C GLU A 216 9.41 -28.49 2.49
N THR A 217 9.24 -27.49 3.34
CA THR A 217 9.93 -26.20 3.24
C THR A 217 11.29 -26.28 3.92
N LEU A 218 12.33 -25.73 3.30
CA LEU A 218 13.66 -25.64 3.90
C LEU A 218 13.62 -24.81 5.20
N PRO A 219 14.40 -25.20 6.23
CA PRO A 219 14.53 -24.39 7.44
C PRO A 219 15.26 -23.06 7.15
N GLU A 220 15.08 -22.07 8.02
CA GLU A 220 15.81 -20.80 7.98
C GLU A 220 15.69 -20.04 6.64
N LEU A 221 14.48 -19.99 6.06
CA LEU A 221 14.21 -19.15 4.90
C LEU A 221 14.45 -17.66 5.20
N PRO A 222 14.85 -16.86 4.20
CA PRO A 222 14.97 -15.41 4.36
C PRO A 222 13.69 -14.79 4.92
N ALA A 223 13.83 -13.89 5.91
CA ALA A 223 12.70 -13.26 6.57
C ALA A 223 11.74 -12.52 5.61
N SER A 224 12.28 -11.95 4.52
CA SER A 224 11.47 -11.30 3.49
C SER A 224 10.54 -12.28 2.78
N LEU A 225 11.00 -13.52 2.55
CA LEU A 225 10.22 -14.57 1.92
C LEU A 225 9.15 -15.11 2.87
N THR A 226 9.49 -15.35 4.14
CA THR A 226 8.51 -15.84 5.13
C THR A 226 7.38 -14.84 5.36
N ILE A 227 7.67 -13.54 5.40
CA ILE A 227 6.65 -12.48 5.46
C ILE A 227 5.76 -12.50 4.20
N ALA A 228 6.36 -12.64 3.01
CA ALA A 228 5.60 -12.71 1.76
C ALA A 228 4.68 -13.94 1.74
N MET A 229 5.16 -15.09 2.20
CA MET A 229 4.38 -16.33 2.31
C MET A 229 3.19 -16.18 3.27
N ALA A 230 3.42 -15.62 4.46
CA ALA A 230 2.38 -15.38 5.45
C ALA A 230 1.31 -14.41 4.92
N LYS A 231 1.72 -13.36 4.19
CA LYS A 231 0.81 -12.39 3.57
C LYS A 231 -0.04 -13.03 2.47
N VAL A 232 0.53 -13.93 1.66
CA VAL A 232 -0.24 -14.66 0.65
C VAL A 232 -1.22 -15.62 1.32
N ALA A 233 -0.82 -16.32 2.39
CA ALA A 233 -1.71 -17.20 3.13
C ALA A 233 -2.91 -16.46 3.74
N SER A 234 -2.71 -15.25 4.29
CA SER A 234 -3.81 -14.43 4.84
C SER A 234 -4.75 -13.86 3.76
N ALA A 235 -4.23 -13.60 2.56
CA ALA A 235 -5.07 -13.22 1.42
C ALA A 235 -6.01 -14.34 0.98
N TYR A 236 -5.58 -15.61 1.10
CA TYR A 236 -6.45 -16.75 0.79
C TYR A 236 -7.52 -17.00 1.86
N THR A 237 -7.21 -16.83 3.14
CA THR A 237 -8.19 -17.06 4.23
C THR A 237 -9.30 -16.03 4.28
N THR A 238 -9.05 -14.82 3.78
CA THR A 238 -10.03 -13.72 3.77
C THR A 238 -11.03 -13.79 2.63
N GLY A 239 -11.01 -14.87 1.82
CA GLY A 239 -12.02 -15.10 0.78
C GLY A 239 -11.86 -14.21 -0.46
N SER A 240 -10.83 -13.37 -0.53
CA SER A 240 -10.39 -12.76 -1.79
C SER A 240 -9.68 -13.83 -2.60
N THR A 241 -10.43 -14.71 -3.27
CA THR A 241 -9.84 -15.63 -4.24
C THR A 241 -9.23 -14.76 -5.35
N PRO A 242 -7.90 -14.73 -5.53
CA PRO A 242 -7.32 -14.02 -6.65
C PRO A 242 -7.87 -14.66 -7.92
N SER A 243 -8.50 -13.87 -8.79
CA SER A 243 -8.97 -14.35 -10.09
C SER A 243 -7.76 -14.90 -10.83
N ARG A 244 -7.69 -16.22 -11.03
CA ARG A 244 -6.72 -16.83 -11.94
C ARG A 244 -7.08 -16.34 -13.34
N ILE A 245 -6.29 -15.40 -13.85
CA ILE A 245 -6.25 -15.07 -15.28
C ILE A 245 -5.28 -16.06 -15.93
#